data_AF-A0A4Q7YJW3-F1
#
_entry.id   AF-A0A4Q7YJW3-F1
#
_cell.length_a   1.000
_cell.length_b   1.000
_cell.length_c   1.000
_cell.angle_alpha   90.00
_cell.angle_beta   90.00
_cell.angle_gamma   90.00
#
_symmetry.space_group_name_H-M   'P 1'
#
loop_
_entity.id
_entity.type
_entity.pdbx_description
1 polymer ?
#
loop_
_entity_poly.entity_id
_entity_poly.type
_entity_poly.pdbx_seq_one_letter_code
_entity_poly.pdbx_strand_id
1 'polypeptide(L)'
;MDLDKPPAPQPPEGCLVVALRLPVRIVVLVLVVPVRLAWDALVAAGRFLHATVLRPLGRALRWTGRALFVLPFVALWRWVLVPVGTALRWLGHVLIVAPLSWVHVHVLIPVGHALRRAAGGVVTYLLAPVGRGLVWLARGARALLAAVGLGLFTGAAWLARYLLVVPARWLYAHVLAPVGRGLVWLGRGAGTLAAAVGLAAFAGAAWLARYLLVVPARWLYAHVLSPIGRALLWVAEALVTGAGAVLYWTARILFVLPALALWRWVLAPVGRVLAVVARETADALGHAWRVAGHLSRVVGRALGTLFRWIFVEPARWVYRAVLTPVGHVVRDMVLRPAARAAREVGRVTRLTLAAARETLRETRRDVRRALFGEPRRQAGVDRREPPARDPRTLGGSTTVLTKD
;
A
#
# COMPACT_ATOMS: atom_id res chain seq x y z
N MET A 1 45.15 59.15 19.95
CA MET A 1 45.39 57.84 20.59
C MET A 1 46.09 56.96 19.56
N ASP A 2 47.41 57.14 19.56
CA ASP A 2 48.53 56.35 19.05
C ASP A 2 48.28 55.32 17.94
N LEU A 3 48.51 55.76 16.69
CA LEU A 3 48.75 54.93 15.52
C LEU A 3 50.02 55.44 14.81
N ASP A 4 51.19 55.19 15.40
CA ASP A 4 52.47 55.22 14.68
C ASP A 4 53.53 54.45 15.47
N LYS A 5 53.72 53.18 15.14
CA LYS A 5 54.91 52.41 15.53
C LYS A 5 55.55 51.85 14.25
N PRO A 6 56.71 52.37 13.83
CA PRO A 6 57.41 51.83 12.67
C PRO A 6 57.91 50.40 12.97
N PRO A 7 57.95 49.50 11.96
CA PRO A 7 58.51 48.17 12.13
C PRO A 7 60.01 48.25 12.44
N ALA A 8 60.46 47.43 13.39
CA ALA A 8 61.84 47.40 13.84
C ALA A 8 62.81 47.02 12.68
N PRO A 9 64.01 47.61 12.64
CA PRO A 9 65.00 47.31 11.61
C PRO A 9 65.45 45.85 11.72
N GLN A 10 65.31 45.12 10.60
CA GLN A 10 65.82 43.75 10.47
C GLN A 10 67.36 43.80 10.50
N PRO A 11 68.02 42.87 11.20
CA PRO A 11 69.47 42.83 11.29
C PRO A 11 70.08 42.65 9.89
N PRO A 12 71.26 43.24 9.61
CA PRO A 12 71.87 43.18 8.29
C PRO A 12 72.19 41.71 7.97
N GLU A 13 71.39 41.11 7.09
CA GLU A 13 71.72 39.84 6.45
C GLU A 13 73.02 40.06 5.68
N GLY A 14 74.14 39.60 6.26
CA GLY A 14 75.47 39.82 5.72
C GLY A 14 75.57 39.39 4.27
N CYS A 15 76.34 40.15 3.47
CA CYS A 15 76.57 39.95 2.03
C CYS A 15 76.87 38.50 1.61
N LEU A 16 77.31 37.63 2.52
CA LEU A 16 77.48 36.20 2.28
C LEU A 16 76.17 35.47 1.95
N VAL A 17 75.05 35.78 2.62
CA VAL A 17 73.75 35.14 2.37
C VAL A 17 73.19 35.59 1.02
N VAL A 18 73.39 36.85 0.65
CA VAL A 18 73.00 37.39 -0.66
C VAL A 18 73.89 36.82 -1.76
N ALA A 19 75.22 36.74 -1.55
CA ALA A 19 76.17 36.19 -2.52
C ALA A 19 75.99 34.68 -2.76
N LEU A 20 75.53 33.91 -1.76
CA LEU A 20 75.17 32.49 -1.93
C LEU A 20 73.75 32.29 -2.48
N ARG A 21 72.79 33.14 -2.12
CA ARG A 21 71.41 33.02 -2.62
C ARG A 21 71.27 33.46 -4.07
N LEU A 22 72.03 34.45 -4.54
CA LEU A 22 71.96 34.91 -5.93
C LEU A 22 72.26 33.80 -6.95
N PRO A 23 73.38 33.05 -6.87
CA PRO A 23 73.69 31.98 -7.82
C PRO A 23 72.72 30.81 -7.66
N VAL A 24 72.32 30.46 -6.43
CA VAL A 24 71.32 29.40 -6.21
C VAL A 24 69.97 29.79 -6.80
N ARG A 25 69.53 31.05 -6.66
CA ARG A 25 68.30 31.54 -7.29
C ARG A 25 68.43 31.52 -8.80
N ILE A 26 69.58 31.92 -9.36
CA ILE A 26 69.82 31.89 -10.81
C ILE A 26 69.77 30.45 -11.33
N VAL A 27 70.42 29.49 -10.67
CA VAL A 27 70.38 28.07 -11.06
C VAL A 27 68.96 27.51 -10.94
N VAL A 28 68.27 27.81 -9.84
CA VAL A 28 66.86 27.41 -9.66
C VAL A 28 65.98 28.05 -10.74
N LEU A 29 66.19 29.31 -11.10
CA LEU A 29 65.38 29.97 -12.13
C LEU A 29 65.68 29.41 -13.52
N VAL A 30 66.96 29.20 -13.84
CA VAL A 30 67.42 28.67 -15.14
C VAL A 30 67.07 27.19 -15.30
N LEU A 31 66.94 26.42 -14.23
CA LEU A 31 66.64 24.98 -14.33
C LEU A 31 65.15 24.67 -14.04
N VAL A 32 64.61 25.22 -12.95
CA VAL A 32 63.24 24.88 -12.48
C VAL A 32 62.18 25.60 -13.30
N VAL A 33 62.41 26.83 -13.76
CA VAL A 33 61.43 27.54 -14.59
C VAL A 33 61.22 26.85 -15.94
N PRO A 34 62.25 26.48 -16.73
CA PRO A 34 62.02 25.76 -17.98
C PRO A 34 61.48 24.36 -17.78
N VAL A 35 61.88 23.65 -16.70
CA VAL A 35 61.27 22.35 -16.37
C VAL A 35 59.78 22.51 -16.01
N ARG A 36 59.40 23.55 -15.25
CA ARG A 36 57.99 23.86 -14.98
C ARG A 36 57.24 24.28 -16.22
N LEU A 37 57.85 25.09 -17.11
CA LEU A 37 57.23 25.48 -18.37
C LEU A 37 57.02 24.27 -19.28
N ALA A 38 57.99 23.36 -19.35
CA ALA A 38 57.87 22.11 -20.10
C ALA A 38 56.76 21.21 -19.51
N TRP A 39 56.65 21.14 -18.18
CA TRP A 39 55.59 20.41 -17.51
C TRP A 39 54.22 21.04 -17.75
N ASP A 40 54.08 22.36 -17.62
CA ASP A 40 52.85 23.08 -17.87
C ASP A 40 52.44 23.00 -19.34
N ALA A 41 53.40 23.02 -20.27
CA ALA A 41 53.19 22.79 -21.69
C ALA A 41 52.73 21.36 -21.98
N LEU A 42 53.32 20.34 -21.35
CA LEU A 42 52.88 18.95 -21.47
C LEU A 42 51.47 18.73 -20.90
N VAL A 43 51.16 19.33 -19.75
CA VAL A 43 49.83 19.26 -19.13
C VAL A 43 48.80 20.03 -19.96
N ALA A 44 49.19 21.16 -20.58
CA ALA A 44 48.35 21.89 -21.51
C ALA A 44 48.11 21.08 -22.80
N ALA A 45 49.15 20.49 -23.38
CA ALA A 45 49.06 19.62 -24.55
C ALA A 45 48.20 18.38 -24.27
N GLY A 46 48.37 17.73 -23.11
CA GLY A 46 47.56 16.61 -22.66
C GLY A 46 46.09 16.99 -22.45
N ARG A 47 45.81 18.16 -21.84
CA ARG A 47 44.44 18.68 -21.71
C ARG A 47 43.84 19.03 -23.06
N PHE A 48 44.63 19.60 -23.97
CA PHE A 48 44.18 19.94 -25.32
C PHE A 48 43.83 18.67 -26.08
N LEU A 49 44.74 17.68 -26.13
CA LEU A 49 44.52 16.37 -26.75
C LEU A 49 43.29 15.64 -26.17
N HIS A 50 43.09 15.72 -24.86
CA HIS A 50 41.93 15.12 -24.22
C HIS A 50 40.62 15.84 -24.59
N ALA A 51 40.65 17.17 -24.71
CA ALA A 51 39.50 17.99 -25.06
C ALA A 51 39.13 17.90 -26.56
N THR A 52 40.11 17.92 -27.45
CA THR A 52 39.91 17.95 -28.91
C THR A 52 39.82 16.58 -29.55
N VAL A 53 40.46 15.54 -28.99
CA VAL A 53 40.53 14.22 -29.63
C VAL A 53 39.79 13.16 -28.80
N LEU A 54 40.16 12.99 -27.52
CA LEU A 54 39.60 11.89 -26.71
C LEU A 54 38.12 12.09 -26.35
N ARG A 55 37.68 13.33 -26.08
CA ARG A 55 36.26 13.63 -25.84
C ARG A 55 35.34 13.39 -27.04
N PRO A 56 35.65 13.88 -28.26
CA PRO A 56 34.82 13.58 -29.42
C PRO A 56 34.88 12.10 -29.82
N LEU A 57 36.05 11.45 -29.77
CA LEU A 57 36.15 10.01 -30.01
C LEU A 57 35.34 9.20 -29.00
N GLY A 58 35.39 9.56 -27.71
CA GLY A 58 34.60 8.90 -26.68
C GLY A 58 33.08 9.12 -26.81
N ARG A 59 32.64 10.21 -27.45
CA ARG A 59 31.22 10.41 -27.82
C ARG A 59 30.86 9.65 -29.08
N ALA A 60 31.72 9.68 -30.10
CA ALA A 60 31.53 8.94 -31.33
C ALA A 60 31.42 7.45 -31.03
N LEU A 61 32.36 6.88 -30.27
CA LEU A 61 32.37 5.45 -29.92
C LEU A 61 31.16 5.03 -29.07
N ARG A 62 30.70 5.88 -28.15
CA ARG A 62 29.44 5.62 -27.40
C ARG A 62 28.20 5.76 -28.28
N TRP A 63 28.24 6.67 -29.25
CA TRP A 63 27.16 6.83 -30.21
C TRP A 63 27.09 5.63 -31.16
N THR A 64 28.22 5.18 -31.73
CA THR A 64 28.28 3.95 -32.53
C THR A 64 27.92 2.74 -31.71
N GLY A 65 28.39 2.61 -30.46
CA GLY A 65 27.97 1.52 -29.58
C GLY A 65 26.45 1.49 -29.36
N ARG A 66 25.82 2.64 -29.07
CA ARG A 66 24.35 2.71 -28.97
C ARG A 66 23.66 2.47 -30.30
N ALA A 67 24.18 2.99 -31.40
CA ALA A 67 23.56 2.86 -32.70
C ALA A 67 23.67 1.43 -33.27
N LEU A 68 24.79 0.74 -33.04
CA LEU A 68 25.03 -0.63 -33.51
C LEU A 68 24.41 -1.70 -32.62
N PHE A 69 24.24 -1.46 -31.33
CA PHE A 69 23.65 -2.46 -30.44
C PHE A 69 22.23 -2.11 -30.03
N VAL A 70 21.99 -0.89 -29.54
CA VAL A 70 20.70 -0.54 -28.95
C VAL A 70 19.64 -0.34 -30.02
N LEU A 71 19.92 0.37 -31.11
CA LEU A 71 18.93 0.56 -32.18
C LEU A 71 18.48 -0.76 -32.84
N PRO A 72 19.38 -1.66 -33.29
CA PRO A 72 18.94 -2.91 -33.91
C PRO A 72 18.32 -3.86 -32.90
N PHE A 73 18.78 -3.89 -31.64
CA PHE A 73 18.13 -4.69 -30.61
C PHE A 73 16.71 -4.19 -30.29
N VAL A 74 16.52 -2.86 -30.22
CA VAL A 74 15.20 -2.26 -30.02
C VAL A 74 14.31 -2.46 -31.25
N ALA A 75 14.87 -2.38 -32.46
CA ALA A 75 14.15 -2.70 -33.68
C ALA A 75 13.74 -4.17 -33.71
N LEU A 76 14.65 -5.10 -33.40
CA LEU A 76 14.38 -6.53 -33.32
C LEU A 76 13.32 -6.83 -32.25
N TRP A 77 13.41 -6.20 -31.08
CA TRP A 77 12.41 -6.35 -30.03
C TRP A 77 11.04 -5.90 -30.51
N ARG A 78 10.96 -4.70 -31.09
CA ARG A 78 9.69 -4.07 -31.47
C ARG A 78 9.06 -4.69 -32.72
N TRP A 79 9.86 -5.14 -33.67
CA TRP A 79 9.40 -5.70 -34.94
C TRP A 79 9.32 -7.23 -34.96
N VAL A 80 10.00 -7.93 -34.05
CA VAL A 80 10.00 -9.41 -34.04
C VAL A 80 9.45 -9.94 -32.72
N LEU A 81 10.01 -9.57 -31.57
CA LEU A 81 9.59 -10.17 -30.30
C LEU A 81 8.18 -9.76 -29.85
N VAL A 82 7.81 -8.49 -30.03
CA VAL A 82 6.45 -8.01 -29.73
C VAL A 82 5.38 -8.70 -30.59
N PRO A 83 5.50 -8.77 -31.93
CA PRO A 83 4.51 -9.47 -32.73
C PRO A 83 4.52 -10.99 -32.48
N VAL A 84 5.68 -11.61 -32.29
CA VAL A 84 5.77 -13.04 -31.95
C VAL A 84 5.10 -13.34 -30.60
N GLY A 85 5.34 -12.52 -29.57
CA GLY A 85 4.68 -12.66 -28.28
C GLY A 85 3.17 -12.44 -28.36
N THR A 86 2.73 -11.52 -29.22
CA THR A 86 1.29 -11.29 -29.47
C THR A 86 0.66 -12.47 -30.19
N ALA A 87 1.36 -13.03 -31.18
CA ALA A 87 0.93 -14.22 -31.90
C ALA A 87 0.87 -15.45 -30.98
N LEU A 88 1.88 -15.66 -30.11
CA LEU A 88 1.87 -16.73 -29.11
C LEU A 88 0.73 -16.58 -28.11
N ARG A 89 0.49 -15.36 -27.62
CA ARG A 89 -0.63 -15.08 -26.71
C ARG A 89 -1.98 -15.34 -27.39
N TRP A 90 -2.12 -14.93 -28.64
CA TRP A 90 -3.31 -15.21 -29.45
C TRP A 90 -3.48 -16.71 -29.64
N LEU A 91 -2.40 -17.43 -29.98
CA LEU A 91 -2.41 -18.88 -30.16
C LEU A 91 -2.81 -19.59 -28.87
N GLY A 92 -2.26 -19.20 -27.73
CA GLY A 92 -2.65 -19.73 -26.42
C GLY A 92 -4.11 -19.42 -26.07
N HIS A 93 -4.59 -18.22 -26.39
CA HIS A 93 -5.99 -17.86 -26.17
C HIS A 93 -6.94 -18.70 -27.05
N VAL A 94 -6.64 -18.85 -28.33
CA VAL A 94 -7.45 -19.65 -29.25
C VAL A 94 -7.36 -21.14 -28.93
N LEU A 95 -6.18 -21.66 -28.59
CA LEU A 95 -5.97 -23.08 -28.35
C LEU A 95 -6.45 -23.53 -26.97
N ILE A 96 -6.45 -22.65 -25.97
CA ILE A 96 -6.83 -23.02 -24.59
C ILE A 96 -8.17 -22.39 -24.21
N VAL A 97 -8.32 -21.08 -24.37
CA VAL A 97 -9.50 -20.35 -23.87
C VAL A 97 -10.72 -20.60 -24.75
N ALA A 98 -10.57 -20.64 -26.07
CA ALA A 98 -11.69 -20.91 -26.96
C ALA A 98 -12.29 -22.31 -26.72
N PRO A 99 -11.53 -23.43 -26.70
CA PRO A 99 -12.12 -24.74 -26.42
C PRO A 99 -12.62 -24.86 -24.98
N LEU A 100 -11.94 -24.26 -24.00
CA LEU A 100 -12.41 -24.29 -22.61
C LEU A 100 -13.73 -23.52 -22.45
N SER A 101 -13.89 -22.39 -23.13
CA SER A 101 -15.15 -21.64 -23.17
C SER A 101 -16.25 -22.40 -23.90
N TRP A 102 -15.90 -23.12 -24.98
CA TRP A 102 -16.84 -23.96 -25.70
C TRP A 102 -17.35 -25.11 -24.83
N VAL A 103 -16.46 -25.79 -24.08
CA VAL A 103 -16.82 -26.83 -23.11
C VAL A 103 -17.67 -26.25 -21.97
N HIS A 104 -17.32 -25.07 -21.47
CA HIS A 104 -18.11 -24.41 -20.44
C HIS A 104 -19.55 -24.14 -20.91
N VAL A 105 -19.70 -23.60 -22.11
CA VAL A 105 -21.01 -23.23 -22.67
C VAL A 105 -21.82 -24.45 -23.14
N HIS A 106 -21.19 -25.41 -23.82
CA HIS A 106 -21.90 -26.55 -24.43
C HIS A 106 -22.06 -27.74 -23.48
N VAL A 107 -21.27 -27.86 -22.42
CA VAL A 107 -21.34 -29.00 -21.49
C VAL A 107 -21.81 -28.53 -20.12
N LEU A 108 -21.19 -27.50 -19.54
CA LEU A 108 -21.49 -27.09 -18.16
C LEU A 108 -22.86 -26.43 -18.00
N ILE A 109 -23.24 -25.55 -18.93
CA ILE A 109 -24.56 -24.89 -18.90
C ILE A 109 -25.71 -25.91 -19.03
N PRO A 110 -25.75 -26.83 -20.02
CA PRO A 110 -26.84 -27.79 -20.11
C PRO A 110 -26.86 -28.78 -18.94
N VAL A 111 -25.70 -29.20 -18.42
CA VAL A 111 -25.63 -30.03 -17.20
C VAL A 111 -26.19 -29.27 -16.00
N GLY A 112 -25.86 -27.98 -15.83
CA GLY A 112 -26.42 -27.16 -14.76
C GLY A 112 -27.94 -26.96 -14.87
N HIS A 113 -28.48 -26.83 -16.09
CA HIS A 113 -29.93 -26.82 -16.30
C HIS A 113 -30.58 -28.18 -16.05
N ALA A 114 -29.95 -29.28 -16.45
CA ALA A 114 -30.45 -30.62 -16.18
C ALA A 114 -30.50 -30.91 -14.68
N LEU A 115 -29.44 -30.56 -13.94
CA LEU A 115 -29.37 -30.74 -12.49
C LEU A 115 -30.41 -29.88 -11.75
N ARG A 116 -30.60 -28.63 -12.17
CA ARG A 116 -31.65 -27.76 -11.62
C ARG A 116 -33.06 -28.28 -11.90
N ARG A 117 -33.31 -28.83 -13.10
CA ARG A 117 -34.60 -29.46 -13.41
C ARG A 117 -34.82 -30.74 -12.61
N ALA A 118 -33.77 -31.54 -12.39
CA ALA A 118 -33.85 -32.72 -11.53
C ALA A 118 -34.15 -32.34 -10.08
N ALA A 119 -33.45 -31.34 -9.52
CA ALA A 119 -33.69 -30.84 -8.16
C ALA A 119 -35.09 -30.21 -8.01
N GLY A 120 -35.52 -29.39 -8.98
CA GLY A 120 -36.87 -28.81 -9.00
C GLY A 120 -37.96 -29.87 -9.18
N GLY A 121 -37.69 -30.90 -9.98
CA GLY A 121 -38.52 -32.10 -10.11
C GLY A 121 -38.71 -32.79 -8.77
N VAL A 122 -37.64 -33.09 -8.06
CA VAL A 122 -37.71 -33.72 -6.72
C VAL A 122 -38.53 -32.88 -5.75
N VAL A 123 -38.32 -31.57 -5.70
CA VAL A 123 -39.10 -30.68 -4.82
C VAL A 123 -40.57 -30.66 -5.21
N THR A 124 -40.90 -30.52 -6.50
CA THR A 124 -42.29 -30.50 -6.97
C THR A 124 -43.00 -31.84 -6.79
N TYR A 125 -42.33 -32.97 -7.03
CA TYR A 125 -42.94 -34.29 -6.90
C TYR A 125 -43.09 -34.74 -5.44
N LEU A 126 -42.20 -34.34 -4.51
CA LEU A 126 -42.30 -34.69 -3.09
C LEU A 126 -43.07 -33.67 -2.25
N LEU A 127 -42.88 -32.36 -2.43
CA LEU A 127 -43.56 -31.35 -1.61
C LEU A 127 -44.97 -31.00 -2.10
N ALA A 128 -45.25 -31.04 -3.41
CA ALA A 128 -46.58 -30.68 -3.92
C ALA A 128 -47.71 -31.65 -3.53
N PRO A 129 -47.53 -32.98 -3.39
CA PRO A 129 -48.58 -33.84 -2.86
C PRO A 129 -48.84 -33.59 -1.37
N VAL A 130 -47.80 -33.33 -0.58
CA VAL A 130 -47.91 -33.01 0.85
C VAL A 130 -48.66 -31.69 1.05
N GLY A 131 -48.32 -30.65 0.27
CA GLY A 131 -49.02 -29.37 0.30
C GLY A 131 -50.49 -29.49 -0.14
N ARG A 132 -50.78 -30.28 -1.18
CA ARG A 132 -52.17 -30.52 -1.61
C ARG A 132 -52.98 -31.30 -0.58
N GLY A 133 -52.39 -32.28 0.10
CA GLY A 133 -53.04 -33.03 1.18
C GLY A 133 -53.42 -32.15 2.37
N LEU A 134 -52.52 -31.26 2.80
CA LEU A 134 -52.77 -30.34 3.90
C LEU A 134 -53.89 -29.33 3.60
N VAL A 135 -53.92 -28.82 2.37
CA VAL A 135 -54.98 -27.90 1.94
C VAL A 135 -56.31 -28.63 1.77
N TRP A 136 -56.30 -29.91 1.38
CA TRP A 136 -57.53 -30.73 1.31
C TRP A 136 -58.12 -30.98 2.70
N LEU A 137 -57.28 -31.30 3.70
CA LEU A 137 -57.67 -31.42 5.11
C LEU A 137 -58.25 -30.10 5.66
N ALA A 138 -57.60 -28.97 5.37
CA ALA A 138 -58.08 -27.65 5.79
C ALA A 138 -59.41 -27.23 5.13
N ARG A 139 -59.67 -27.68 3.89
CA ARG A 139 -60.96 -27.47 3.21
C ARG A 139 -62.04 -28.41 3.72
N GLY A 140 -61.71 -29.66 4.03
CA GLY A 140 -62.64 -30.62 4.64
C GLY A 140 -63.13 -30.16 6.01
N ALA A 141 -62.22 -29.65 6.86
CA ALA A 141 -62.57 -29.09 8.15
C ALA A 141 -63.48 -27.84 8.03
N ARG A 142 -63.23 -26.99 7.04
CA ARG A 142 -64.07 -25.80 6.76
C ARG A 142 -65.44 -26.16 6.20
N ALA A 143 -65.52 -27.20 5.36
CA ALA A 143 -66.79 -27.69 4.83
C ALA A 143 -67.64 -28.35 5.92
N LEU A 144 -67.02 -29.06 6.87
CA LEU A 144 -67.71 -29.60 8.05
C LEU A 144 -68.25 -28.47 8.95
N LEU A 145 -67.48 -27.40 9.17
CA LEU A 145 -67.95 -26.21 9.89
C LEU A 145 -69.08 -25.47 9.16
N ALA A 146 -69.02 -25.36 7.83
CA ALA A 146 -70.06 -24.74 7.02
C ALA A 146 -71.35 -25.58 6.97
N ALA A 147 -71.24 -26.92 6.95
CA ALA A 147 -72.38 -27.83 6.96
C ALA A 147 -73.14 -27.79 8.29
N VAL A 148 -72.44 -27.62 9.42
CA VAL A 148 -73.07 -27.42 10.74
C VAL A 148 -73.79 -26.06 10.82
N GLY A 149 -73.32 -25.04 10.10
CA GLY A 149 -73.97 -23.72 10.05
C GLY A 149 -75.17 -23.59 9.10
N LEU A 150 -75.31 -24.47 8.10
CA LEU A 150 -76.35 -24.38 7.07
C LEU A 150 -77.38 -25.53 7.10
N GLY A 151 -77.44 -26.28 8.18
CA GLY A 151 -78.34 -27.44 8.34
C GLY A 151 -79.82 -27.11 8.56
N LEU A 152 -80.20 -25.84 8.75
CA LEU A 152 -81.58 -25.48 9.12
C LEU A 152 -82.34 -24.62 8.08
N PHE A 153 -81.69 -24.14 7.01
CA PHE A 153 -82.34 -23.26 6.01
C PHE A 153 -82.63 -23.90 4.64
N THR A 154 -82.08 -25.08 4.34
CA THR A 154 -82.25 -25.73 3.02
C THR A 154 -83.50 -26.61 2.91
N GLY A 155 -84.14 -26.96 4.03
CA GLY A 155 -85.40 -27.71 4.05
C GLY A 155 -86.61 -26.89 3.58
N ALA A 156 -86.62 -25.57 3.84
CA ALA A 156 -87.77 -24.72 3.51
C ALA A 156 -87.77 -24.24 2.03
N ALA A 157 -86.59 -24.05 1.42
CA ALA A 157 -86.48 -23.61 0.03
C ALA A 157 -86.75 -24.73 -1.00
N TRP A 158 -86.62 -26.00 -0.58
CA TRP A 158 -86.82 -27.17 -1.44
C TRP A 158 -88.30 -27.41 -1.74
N LEU A 159 -89.18 -27.22 -0.74
CA LEU A 159 -90.63 -27.41 -0.90
C LEU A 159 -91.28 -26.33 -1.81
N ALA A 160 -90.83 -25.08 -1.72
CA ALA A 160 -91.36 -24.00 -2.55
C ALA A 160 -90.97 -24.14 -4.04
N ARG A 161 -89.80 -24.75 -4.33
CA ARG A 161 -89.27 -24.86 -5.69
C ARG A 161 -89.91 -25.98 -6.49
N TYR A 162 -90.33 -27.07 -5.84
CA TYR A 162 -90.88 -28.24 -6.53
C TYR A 162 -92.36 -28.09 -6.91
N LEU A 163 -93.13 -27.28 -6.16
CA LEU A 163 -94.58 -27.18 -6.34
C LEU A 163 -95.03 -26.11 -7.35
N LEU A 164 -94.24 -25.05 -7.57
CA LEU A 164 -94.62 -23.92 -8.45
C LEU A 164 -93.77 -23.80 -9.72
N VAL A 165 -92.46 -24.09 -9.66
CA VAL A 165 -91.55 -23.84 -10.79
C VAL A 165 -91.53 -25.01 -11.77
N VAL A 166 -91.69 -26.24 -11.28
CA VAL A 166 -91.62 -27.47 -12.10
C VAL A 166 -92.74 -27.56 -13.14
N PRO A 167 -94.03 -27.28 -12.86
CA PRO A 167 -95.07 -27.38 -13.88
C PRO A 167 -94.99 -26.25 -14.93
N ALA A 168 -94.66 -25.02 -14.52
CA ALA A 168 -94.51 -23.89 -15.44
C ALA A 168 -93.30 -24.06 -16.38
N ARG A 169 -92.20 -24.64 -15.86
CA ARG A 169 -90.98 -24.89 -16.62
C ARG A 169 -91.11 -26.10 -17.55
N TRP A 170 -91.97 -27.07 -17.22
CA TRP A 170 -92.30 -28.21 -18.09
C TRP A 170 -93.04 -27.76 -19.35
N LEU A 171 -94.00 -26.83 -19.23
CA LEU A 171 -94.73 -26.27 -20.37
C LEU A 171 -93.82 -25.43 -21.30
N TYR A 172 -92.93 -24.61 -20.72
CA TYR A 172 -91.95 -23.83 -21.50
C TYR A 172 -90.90 -24.73 -22.19
N ALA A 173 -90.50 -25.84 -21.53
CA ALA A 173 -89.48 -26.76 -22.02
C ALA A 173 -89.98 -27.72 -23.12
N HIS A 174 -91.25 -28.11 -23.12
CA HIS A 174 -91.78 -29.05 -24.12
C HIS A 174 -92.31 -28.38 -25.39
N VAL A 175 -92.76 -27.12 -25.35
CA VAL A 175 -93.38 -26.46 -26.52
C VAL A 175 -92.55 -25.31 -27.10
N LEU A 176 -91.94 -24.44 -26.27
CA LEU A 176 -91.18 -23.26 -26.76
C LEU A 176 -89.68 -23.55 -26.98
N ALA A 177 -89.08 -24.40 -26.14
CA ALA A 177 -87.66 -24.70 -26.20
C ALA A 177 -87.17 -25.54 -27.41
N PRO A 178 -87.96 -26.40 -28.10
CA PRO A 178 -87.48 -27.10 -29.30
C PRO A 178 -87.36 -26.14 -30.50
N VAL A 179 -88.29 -25.19 -30.66
CA VAL A 179 -88.26 -24.20 -31.75
C VAL A 179 -87.15 -23.16 -31.52
N GLY A 180 -86.98 -22.68 -30.27
CA GLY A 180 -85.90 -21.76 -29.93
C GLY A 180 -84.50 -22.39 -30.00
N ARG A 181 -84.33 -23.67 -29.63
CA ARG A 181 -83.04 -24.37 -29.76
C ARG A 181 -82.70 -24.70 -31.20
N GLY A 182 -83.68 -25.06 -32.04
CA GLY A 182 -83.45 -25.28 -33.47
C GLY A 182 -82.97 -24.02 -34.20
N LEU A 183 -83.62 -22.87 -33.94
CA LEU A 183 -83.25 -21.60 -34.56
C LEU A 183 -81.89 -21.07 -34.09
N VAL A 184 -81.60 -21.22 -32.79
CA VAL A 184 -80.30 -20.81 -32.22
C VAL A 184 -79.17 -21.76 -32.63
N TRP A 185 -79.45 -23.05 -32.86
CA TRP A 185 -78.45 -24.00 -33.35
C TRP A 185 -78.11 -23.75 -34.83
N LEU A 186 -79.12 -23.44 -35.68
CA LEU A 186 -78.91 -22.98 -37.05
C LEU A 186 -78.19 -21.63 -37.12
N GLY A 187 -78.57 -20.67 -36.27
CA GLY A 187 -77.91 -19.37 -36.19
C GLY A 187 -76.46 -19.44 -35.67
N ARG A 188 -76.18 -20.31 -34.70
CA ARG A 188 -74.81 -20.55 -34.22
C ARG A 188 -73.97 -21.33 -35.22
N GLY A 189 -74.54 -22.30 -35.93
CA GLY A 189 -73.85 -23.02 -37.01
C GLY A 189 -73.50 -22.09 -38.18
N ALA A 190 -74.42 -21.22 -38.58
CA ALA A 190 -74.14 -20.19 -39.59
C ALA A 190 -73.11 -19.16 -39.09
N GLY A 191 -73.20 -18.74 -37.83
CA GLY A 191 -72.25 -17.81 -37.21
C GLY A 191 -70.83 -18.38 -37.07
N THR A 192 -70.68 -19.67 -36.71
CA THR A 192 -69.36 -20.31 -36.63
C THR A 192 -68.76 -20.54 -38.00
N LEU A 193 -69.56 -20.88 -39.01
CA LEU A 193 -69.09 -21.00 -40.39
C LEU A 193 -68.71 -19.63 -40.98
N ALA A 194 -69.52 -18.59 -40.77
CA ALA A 194 -69.18 -17.24 -41.20
C ALA A 194 -67.93 -16.69 -40.48
N ALA A 195 -67.79 -16.95 -39.17
CA ALA A 195 -66.59 -16.58 -38.43
C ALA A 195 -65.35 -17.37 -38.86
N ALA A 196 -65.49 -18.66 -39.15
CA ALA A 196 -64.40 -19.50 -39.66
C ALA A 196 -63.96 -19.05 -41.06
N VAL A 197 -64.91 -18.71 -41.94
CA VAL A 197 -64.62 -18.15 -43.28
C VAL A 197 -63.98 -16.77 -43.14
N GLY A 198 -64.47 -15.92 -42.25
CA GLY A 198 -63.88 -14.60 -41.98
C GLY A 198 -62.46 -14.70 -41.42
N LEU A 199 -62.20 -15.62 -40.48
CA LEU A 199 -60.87 -15.88 -39.93
C LEU A 199 -59.93 -16.50 -40.96
N ALA A 200 -60.42 -17.42 -41.81
CA ALA A 200 -59.63 -18.01 -42.89
C ALA A 200 -59.27 -16.96 -43.96
N ALA A 201 -60.22 -16.10 -44.34
CA ALA A 201 -59.99 -14.99 -45.26
C ALA A 201 -59.00 -13.97 -44.68
N PHE A 202 -59.15 -13.61 -43.40
CA PHE A 202 -58.22 -12.72 -42.72
C PHE A 202 -56.82 -13.33 -42.58
N ALA A 203 -56.72 -14.61 -42.23
CA ALA A 203 -55.44 -15.31 -42.15
C ALA A 203 -54.76 -15.40 -43.52
N GLY A 204 -55.52 -15.67 -44.58
CA GLY A 204 -55.04 -15.65 -45.96
C GLY A 204 -54.54 -14.26 -46.38
N ALA A 205 -55.34 -13.22 -46.11
CA ALA A 205 -54.96 -11.83 -46.40
C ALA A 205 -53.74 -11.38 -45.57
N ALA A 206 -53.65 -11.76 -44.31
CA ALA A 206 -52.51 -11.46 -43.44
C ALA A 206 -51.25 -12.23 -43.85
N TRP A 207 -51.39 -13.47 -44.33
CA TRP A 207 -50.29 -14.25 -44.88
C TRP A 207 -49.78 -13.63 -46.18
N LEU A 208 -50.68 -13.26 -47.09
CA LEU A 208 -50.36 -12.51 -48.32
C LEU A 208 -49.68 -11.17 -48.00
N ALA A 209 -50.22 -10.36 -47.08
CA ALA A 209 -49.60 -9.11 -46.67
C ALA A 209 -48.21 -9.34 -46.06
N ARG A 210 -48.05 -10.37 -45.23
CA ARG A 210 -46.75 -10.72 -44.64
C ARG A 210 -45.73 -11.11 -45.71
N TYR A 211 -46.09 -11.99 -46.64
CA TYR A 211 -45.16 -12.50 -47.64
C TYR A 211 -44.90 -11.52 -48.79
N LEU A 212 -45.92 -10.78 -49.21
CA LEU A 212 -45.85 -9.88 -50.36
C LEU A 212 -45.36 -8.47 -50.00
N LEU A 213 -45.61 -7.99 -48.77
CA LEU A 213 -45.19 -6.65 -48.35
C LEU A 213 -44.11 -6.72 -47.28
N VAL A 214 -44.34 -7.46 -46.18
CA VAL A 214 -43.44 -7.40 -45.01
C VAL A 214 -42.11 -8.10 -45.25
N VAL A 215 -42.11 -9.26 -45.91
CA VAL A 215 -40.87 -10.00 -46.23
C VAL A 215 -39.98 -9.21 -47.19
N PRO A 216 -40.45 -8.70 -48.34
CA PRO A 216 -39.61 -7.89 -49.22
C PRO A 216 -39.22 -6.55 -48.59
N ALA A 217 -40.10 -5.90 -47.81
CA ALA A 217 -39.73 -4.68 -47.10
C ALA A 217 -38.64 -4.92 -46.05
N ARG A 218 -38.71 -6.04 -45.31
CA ARG A 218 -37.65 -6.44 -44.37
C ARG A 218 -36.37 -6.82 -45.08
N TRP A 219 -36.46 -7.49 -46.22
CA TRP A 219 -35.29 -7.82 -47.03
C TRP A 219 -34.61 -6.56 -47.53
N LEU A 220 -35.37 -5.58 -48.04
CA LEU A 220 -34.87 -4.28 -48.49
C LEU A 220 -34.26 -3.48 -47.35
N TYR A 221 -34.91 -3.46 -46.18
CA TYR A 221 -34.37 -2.82 -44.98
C TYR A 221 -33.03 -3.46 -44.55
N ALA A 222 -32.97 -4.79 -44.50
CA ALA A 222 -31.79 -5.51 -44.05
C ALA A 222 -30.63 -5.42 -45.05
N HIS A 223 -30.89 -5.60 -46.34
CA HIS A 223 -29.85 -5.69 -47.37
C HIS A 223 -29.47 -4.34 -47.99
N VAL A 224 -30.34 -3.32 -47.93
CA VAL A 224 -30.07 -2.01 -48.55
C VAL A 224 -29.97 -0.92 -47.49
N LEU A 225 -30.96 -0.82 -46.61
CA LEU A 225 -30.99 0.30 -45.65
C LEU A 225 -29.99 0.13 -44.50
N SER A 226 -29.78 -1.10 -44.01
CA SER A 226 -28.80 -1.39 -42.95
C SER A 226 -27.34 -1.17 -43.36
N PRO A 227 -26.87 -1.56 -44.56
CA PRO A 227 -25.50 -1.25 -44.97
C PRO A 227 -25.35 0.24 -45.29
N ILE A 228 -26.36 0.91 -45.87
CA ILE A 228 -26.29 2.35 -46.10
C ILE A 228 -26.22 3.11 -44.76
N GLY A 229 -27.03 2.73 -43.78
CA GLY A 229 -26.98 3.31 -42.44
C GLY A 229 -25.62 3.10 -41.76
N ARG A 230 -25.05 1.90 -41.85
CA ARG A 230 -23.71 1.61 -41.32
C ARG A 230 -22.60 2.35 -42.07
N ALA A 231 -22.70 2.47 -43.39
CA ALA A 231 -21.74 3.22 -44.19
C ALA A 231 -21.79 4.72 -43.85
N LEU A 232 -22.98 5.29 -43.67
CA LEU A 232 -23.14 6.68 -43.30
C LEU A 232 -22.59 6.97 -41.88
N LEU A 233 -22.85 6.07 -40.92
CA LEU A 233 -22.28 6.15 -39.58
C LEU A 233 -20.76 6.04 -39.61
N TRP A 234 -20.21 5.12 -40.41
CA TRP A 234 -18.76 4.97 -40.57
C TRP A 234 -18.11 6.22 -41.17
N VAL A 235 -18.73 6.84 -42.17
CA VAL A 235 -18.25 8.10 -42.75
C VAL A 235 -18.33 9.24 -41.74
N ALA A 236 -19.42 9.35 -40.98
CA ALA A 236 -19.56 10.36 -39.94
C ALA A 236 -18.50 10.19 -38.83
N GLU A 237 -18.26 8.95 -38.39
CA GLU A 237 -17.24 8.62 -37.41
C GLU A 237 -15.83 8.91 -37.94
N ALA A 238 -15.53 8.55 -39.19
CA ALA A 238 -14.27 8.87 -39.85
C ALA A 238 -14.05 10.39 -39.96
N LEU A 239 -15.11 11.16 -40.22
CA LEU A 239 -15.03 12.62 -40.30
C LEU A 239 -14.79 13.25 -38.92
N VAL A 240 -15.49 12.78 -37.87
CA VAL A 240 -15.32 13.27 -36.50
C VAL A 240 -13.93 12.92 -35.96
N THR A 241 -13.48 11.68 -36.18
CA THR A 241 -12.15 11.22 -35.75
C THR A 241 -11.03 11.92 -36.54
N GLY A 242 -11.21 12.10 -37.84
CA GLY A 242 -10.30 12.87 -38.69
C GLY A 242 -10.19 14.33 -38.26
N ALA A 243 -11.33 15.01 -38.07
CA ALA A 243 -11.36 16.38 -37.57
C ALA A 243 -10.75 16.49 -36.17
N GLY A 244 -11.08 15.58 -35.26
CA GLY A 244 -10.50 15.51 -33.92
C GLY A 244 -8.99 15.31 -33.93
N ALA A 245 -8.48 14.44 -34.80
CA ALA A 245 -7.04 14.21 -34.95
C ALA A 245 -6.32 15.44 -35.49
N VAL A 246 -6.90 16.13 -36.47
CA VAL A 246 -6.35 17.38 -37.03
C VAL A 246 -6.35 18.48 -35.99
N LEU A 247 -7.45 18.70 -35.28
CA LEU A 247 -7.53 19.68 -34.17
C LEU A 247 -6.51 19.35 -33.08
N TYR A 248 -6.41 18.08 -32.68
CA TYR A 248 -5.43 17.63 -31.69
C TYR A 248 -4.00 17.92 -32.14
N TRP A 249 -3.63 17.54 -33.37
CA TRP A 249 -2.30 17.77 -33.90
C TRP A 249 -2.00 19.27 -34.03
N THR A 250 -2.97 20.05 -34.48
CA THR A 250 -2.83 21.50 -34.63
C THR A 250 -2.64 22.17 -33.27
N ALA A 251 -3.47 21.82 -32.27
CA ALA A 251 -3.30 22.30 -30.91
C ALA A 251 -1.97 21.83 -30.31
N ARG A 252 -1.58 20.58 -30.53
CA ARG A 252 -0.30 20.06 -30.04
C ARG A 252 0.89 20.80 -30.65
N ILE A 253 0.88 21.04 -31.95
CA ILE A 253 1.93 21.82 -32.62
C ILE A 253 1.91 23.27 -32.13
N LEU A 254 0.73 23.89 -32.06
CA LEU A 254 0.57 25.30 -31.70
C LEU A 254 0.88 25.59 -30.24
N PHE A 255 0.66 24.65 -29.31
CA PHE A 255 0.88 24.89 -27.88
C PHE A 255 2.09 24.14 -27.34
N VAL A 256 2.24 22.85 -27.65
CA VAL A 256 3.27 22.01 -27.02
C VAL A 256 4.66 22.34 -27.55
N LEU A 257 4.82 22.55 -28.85
CA LEU A 257 6.14 22.91 -29.41
C LEU A 257 6.65 24.27 -28.89
N PRO A 258 5.85 25.36 -28.89
CA PRO A 258 6.33 26.61 -28.33
C PRO A 258 6.49 26.55 -26.80
N ALA A 259 5.64 25.82 -26.07
CA ALA A 259 5.86 25.60 -24.64
C ALA A 259 7.17 24.83 -24.36
N LEU A 260 7.49 23.82 -25.18
CA LEU A 260 8.73 23.06 -25.06
C LEU A 260 9.95 23.91 -25.45
N ALA A 261 9.80 24.76 -26.47
CA ALA A 261 10.82 25.72 -26.86
C ALA A 261 11.05 26.74 -25.74
N LEU A 262 9.99 27.34 -25.18
CA LEU A 262 10.06 28.25 -24.04
C LEU A 262 10.72 27.55 -22.84
N TRP A 263 10.35 26.31 -22.56
CA TRP A 263 10.97 25.54 -21.48
C TRP A 263 12.47 25.35 -21.71
N ARG A 264 12.87 24.94 -22.92
CA ARG A 264 14.25 24.59 -23.22
C ARG A 264 15.16 25.80 -23.40
N TRP A 265 14.64 26.89 -23.98
CA TRP A 265 15.38 28.10 -24.28
C TRP A 265 15.31 29.15 -23.17
N VAL A 266 14.26 29.15 -22.33
CA VAL A 266 14.08 30.17 -21.28
C VAL A 266 14.04 29.55 -19.89
N LEU A 267 13.12 28.63 -19.59
CA LEU A 267 13.00 28.11 -18.22
C LEU A 267 14.20 27.28 -17.77
N ALA A 268 14.77 26.45 -18.63
CA ALA A 268 15.93 25.63 -18.30
C ALA A 268 17.21 26.45 -18.02
N PRO A 269 17.56 27.49 -18.80
CA PRO A 269 18.65 28.38 -18.42
C PRO A 269 18.32 29.24 -17.20
N VAL A 270 17.11 29.79 -17.10
CA VAL A 270 16.70 30.58 -15.93
C VAL A 270 16.74 29.74 -14.65
N GLY A 271 16.24 28.51 -14.70
CA GLY A 271 16.29 27.57 -13.57
C GLY A 271 17.72 27.22 -13.15
N ARG A 272 18.65 27.11 -14.11
CA ARG A 272 20.08 26.93 -13.80
C ARG A 272 20.69 28.16 -13.13
N VAL A 273 20.38 29.36 -13.62
CA VAL A 273 20.83 30.61 -12.99
C VAL A 273 20.25 30.74 -11.57
N LEU A 274 18.95 30.51 -11.40
CA LEU A 274 18.29 30.52 -10.10
C LEU A 274 18.88 29.48 -9.14
N ALA A 275 19.21 28.28 -9.62
CA ALA A 275 19.86 27.26 -8.79
C ALA A 275 21.25 27.68 -8.32
N VAL A 276 22.03 28.37 -9.17
CA VAL A 276 23.32 28.94 -8.79
C VAL A 276 23.13 30.04 -7.75
N VAL A 277 22.22 30.98 -8.00
CA VAL A 277 21.92 32.08 -7.05
C VAL A 277 21.44 31.52 -5.72
N ALA A 278 20.52 30.56 -5.72
CA ALA A 278 20.03 29.90 -4.52
C ALA A 278 21.17 29.21 -3.75
N ARG A 279 22.07 28.52 -4.46
CA ARG A 279 23.23 27.86 -3.83
C ARG A 279 24.18 28.87 -3.20
N GLU A 280 24.50 29.96 -3.88
CA GLU A 280 25.37 31.00 -3.31
C GLU A 280 24.73 31.71 -2.13
N THR A 281 23.42 32.00 -2.20
CA THR A 281 22.70 32.57 -1.05
C THR A 281 22.67 31.60 0.13
N ALA A 282 22.51 30.29 -0.11
CA ALA A 282 22.54 29.27 0.93
C ALA A 282 23.93 29.14 1.56
N ASP A 283 25.00 29.21 0.77
CA ASP A 283 26.38 29.16 1.27
C ASP A 283 26.74 30.42 2.07
N ALA A 284 26.27 31.60 1.63
CA ALA A 284 26.40 32.86 2.35
C ALA A 284 25.63 32.83 3.69
N LEU A 285 24.38 32.36 3.67
CA LEU A 285 23.57 32.18 4.88
C LEU A 285 24.19 31.13 5.82
N GLY A 286 24.74 30.05 5.28
CA GLY A 286 25.43 29.02 6.05
C GLY A 286 26.71 29.54 6.72
N HIS A 287 27.44 30.46 6.08
CA HIS A 287 28.54 31.18 6.72
C HIS A 287 28.06 32.12 7.82
N ALA A 288 27.04 32.93 7.54
CA ALA A 288 26.46 33.83 8.53
C ALA A 288 25.95 33.07 9.76
N TRP A 289 25.32 31.91 9.55
CA TRP A 289 24.82 31.06 10.63
C TRP A 289 25.94 30.44 11.47
N ARG A 290 27.05 30.04 10.84
CA ARG A 290 28.23 29.56 11.57
C ARG A 290 28.87 30.65 12.42
N VAL A 291 28.93 31.88 11.92
CA VAL A 291 29.41 33.04 12.67
C VAL A 291 28.46 33.34 13.83
N ALA A 292 27.16 33.35 13.59
CA ALA A 292 26.14 33.54 14.64
C ALA A 292 26.22 32.45 15.71
N GLY A 293 26.46 31.19 15.33
CA GLY A 293 26.65 30.07 16.26
C GLY A 293 27.96 30.10 17.05
N HIS A 294 28.98 30.80 16.56
CA HIS A 294 30.18 31.09 17.34
C HIS A 294 29.91 32.22 18.34
N LEU A 295 29.24 33.28 17.88
CA LEU A 295 28.87 34.42 18.72
C LEU A 295 27.92 34.00 19.85
N SER A 296 26.93 33.15 19.58
CA SER A 296 26.00 32.64 20.60
C SER A 296 26.70 31.78 21.65
N ARG A 297 27.75 31.04 21.28
CA ARG A 297 28.57 30.27 22.23
C ARG A 297 29.44 31.17 23.09
N VAL A 298 29.99 32.23 22.52
CA VAL A 298 30.75 33.24 23.29
C VAL A 298 29.82 33.94 24.27
N VAL A 299 28.66 34.42 23.81
CA VAL A 299 27.65 35.06 24.65
C VAL A 299 27.13 34.09 25.70
N GLY A 300 26.82 32.85 25.34
CA GLY A 300 26.36 31.83 26.28
C GLY A 300 27.40 31.46 27.34
N ARG A 301 28.68 31.38 26.98
CA ARG A 301 29.75 31.22 27.98
C ARG A 301 29.89 32.45 28.84
N ALA A 302 29.83 33.66 28.28
CA ALA A 302 29.90 34.89 29.07
C ALA A 302 28.74 34.96 30.07
N LEU A 303 27.52 34.69 29.62
CA LEU A 303 26.31 34.67 30.44
C LEU A 303 26.37 33.57 31.51
N GLY A 304 26.80 32.36 31.14
CA GLY A 304 26.99 31.26 32.10
C GLY A 304 28.09 31.54 33.12
N THR A 305 29.15 32.25 32.72
CA THR A 305 30.21 32.68 33.65
C THR A 305 29.70 33.74 34.61
N LEU A 306 28.97 34.75 34.10
CA LEU A 306 28.30 35.78 34.90
C LEU A 306 27.30 35.18 35.88
N PHE A 307 26.47 34.25 35.41
CA PHE A 307 25.52 33.54 36.26
C PHE A 307 26.22 32.74 37.36
N ARG A 308 27.32 32.05 37.01
CA ARG A 308 28.12 31.32 38.00
C ARG A 308 28.71 32.28 39.04
N TRP A 309 29.26 33.41 38.62
CA TRP A 309 29.81 34.42 39.52
C TRP A 309 28.76 35.08 40.42
N ILE A 310 27.60 35.44 39.87
CA ILE A 310 26.54 36.16 40.61
C ILE A 310 25.77 35.23 41.56
N PHE A 311 25.47 34.00 41.14
CA PHE A 311 24.58 33.12 41.92
C PHE A 311 25.32 31.95 42.54
N VAL A 312 26.15 31.26 41.77
CA VAL A 312 26.71 29.97 42.19
C VAL A 312 27.89 30.17 43.15
N GLU A 313 28.80 31.10 42.86
CA GLU A 313 29.96 31.41 43.69
C GLU A 313 29.55 31.86 45.11
N PRO A 314 28.64 32.84 45.28
CA PRO A 314 28.19 33.24 46.63
C PRO A 314 27.37 32.15 47.30
N ALA A 315 26.50 31.42 46.59
CA ALA A 315 25.77 30.30 47.19
C ALA A 315 26.72 29.18 47.65
N ARG A 316 27.77 28.91 46.89
CA ARG A 316 28.80 27.92 47.24
C ARG A 316 29.66 28.39 48.40
N TRP A 317 29.93 29.69 48.50
CA TRP A 317 30.58 30.28 49.67
C TRP A 317 29.68 30.16 50.90
N VAL A 318 28.39 30.53 50.84
CA VAL A 318 27.44 30.38 51.95
C VAL A 318 27.33 28.92 52.38
N TYR A 319 27.26 28.00 51.42
CA TYR A 319 27.24 26.57 51.71
C TYR A 319 28.50 26.11 52.46
N ARG A 320 29.68 26.54 52.02
CA ARG A 320 30.96 26.16 52.64
C ARG A 320 31.24 26.88 53.96
N ALA A 321 30.93 28.16 54.03
CA ALA A 321 31.26 29.02 55.17
C ALA A 321 30.21 28.93 56.28
N VAL A 322 28.94 28.60 55.96
CA VAL A 322 27.85 28.60 56.93
C VAL A 322 27.25 27.19 57.08
N LEU A 323 26.78 26.57 55.99
CA LEU A 323 26.07 25.28 56.09
C LEU A 323 27.00 24.12 56.45
N THR A 324 28.27 24.15 56.02
CA THR A 324 29.23 23.08 56.31
C THR A 324 29.67 23.09 57.79
N PRO A 325 30.07 24.22 58.42
CA PRO A 325 30.37 24.23 59.85
C PRO A 325 29.13 23.96 60.71
N VAL A 326 27.96 24.50 60.34
CA VAL A 326 26.71 24.17 61.04
C VAL A 326 26.39 22.69 60.93
N GLY A 327 26.58 22.10 59.74
CA GLY A 327 26.41 20.66 59.52
C GLY A 327 27.36 19.82 60.37
N HIS A 328 28.61 20.25 60.55
CA HIS A 328 29.56 19.59 61.44
C HIS A 328 29.13 19.72 62.91
N VAL A 329 28.72 20.90 63.36
CA VAL A 329 28.24 21.11 64.74
C VAL A 329 27.00 20.26 65.03
N VAL A 330 26.00 20.24 64.15
CA VAL A 330 24.80 19.41 64.30
C VAL A 330 25.16 17.92 64.29
N ARG A 331 26.09 17.52 63.42
CA ARG A 331 26.54 16.13 63.34
C ARG A 331 27.29 15.69 64.60
N ASP A 332 28.13 16.55 65.15
CA ASP A 332 28.96 16.22 66.30
C ASP A 332 28.22 16.35 67.62
N MET A 333 27.36 17.36 67.78
CA MET A 333 26.64 17.63 69.03
C MET A 333 25.34 16.86 69.19
N VAL A 334 24.65 16.50 68.09
CA VAL A 334 23.31 15.88 68.17
C VAL A 334 23.33 14.47 67.58
N LEU A 335 23.78 14.33 66.34
CA LEU A 335 23.65 13.06 65.62
C LEU A 335 24.63 11.99 66.11
N ARG A 336 25.89 12.35 66.39
CA ARG A 336 26.88 11.41 66.92
C ARG A 336 26.53 10.88 68.31
N PRO A 337 26.16 11.70 69.32
CA PRO A 337 25.77 11.18 70.62
C PRO A 337 24.48 10.34 70.55
N ALA A 338 23.48 10.77 69.77
CA ALA A 338 22.26 9.97 69.55
C ALA A 338 22.57 8.61 68.89
N ALA A 339 23.46 8.60 67.88
CA ALA A 339 23.86 7.37 67.22
C ALA A 339 24.67 6.43 68.13
N ARG A 340 25.48 6.97 69.06
CA ARG A 340 26.21 6.17 70.06
C ARG A 340 25.23 5.54 71.05
N ALA A 341 24.31 6.33 71.61
CA ALA A 341 23.26 5.83 72.51
C ALA A 341 22.40 4.75 71.82
N ALA A 342 22.00 4.96 70.57
CA ALA A 342 21.23 3.97 69.81
C ALA A 342 22.02 2.66 69.56
N ARG A 343 23.34 2.74 69.34
CA ARG A 343 24.18 1.55 69.15
C ARG A 343 24.43 0.78 70.45
N GLU A 344 24.43 1.44 71.60
CA GLU A 344 24.51 0.78 72.90
C GLU A 344 23.21 0.05 73.21
N VAL A 345 22.07 0.72 73.05
CA VAL A 345 20.74 0.09 73.16
C VAL A 345 20.63 -1.09 72.19
N GLY A 346 21.00 -0.89 70.92
CA GLY A 346 20.94 -1.95 69.91
C GLY A 346 21.89 -3.13 70.16
N ARG A 347 22.97 -2.97 70.94
CA ARG A 347 23.81 -4.10 71.38
C ARG A 347 23.15 -4.88 72.51
N VAL A 348 22.59 -4.18 73.50
CA VAL A 348 21.82 -4.81 74.58
C VAL A 348 20.63 -5.60 74.01
N THR A 349 19.86 -5.02 73.08
CA THR A 349 18.72 -5.70 72.45
C THR A 349 19.14 -6.91 71.60
N ARG A 350 20.31 -6.87 70.95
CA ARG A 350 20.81 -8.04 70.20
C ARG A 350 21.27 -9.16 71.12
N LEU A 351 21.88 -8.84 72.25
CA LEU A 351 22.27 -9.84 73.24
C LEU A 351 21.04 -10.51 73.87
N THR A 352 19.99 -9.74 74.20
CA THR A 352 18.73 -10.31 74.71
C THR A 352 18.00 -11.16 73.66
N LEU A 353 17.99 -10.74 72.39
CA LEU A 353 17.41 -11.52 71.29
C LEU A 353 18.23 -12.78 70.96
N ALA A 354 19.56 -12.72 71.03
CA ALA A 354 20.42 -13.88 70.82
C ALA A 354 20.20 -14.93 71.93
N ALA A 355 20.18 -14.49 73.20
CA ALA A 355 19.88 -15.36 74.33
C ALA A 355 18.47 -16.00 74.20
N ALA A 356 17.45 -15.21 73.84
CA ALA A 356 16.09 -15.71 73.62
C ALA A 356 15.99 -16.70 72.43
N ARG A 357 16.81 -16.51 71.39
CA ARG A 357 16.86 -17.44 70.25
C ARG A 357 17.60 -18.73 70.58
N GLU A 358 18.64 -18.66 71.38
CA GLU A 358 19.36 -19.85 71.84
C GLU A 358 18.48 -20.68 72.75
N THR A 359 17.79 -20.07 73.73
CA THR A 359 16.81 -20.79 74.56
C THR A 359 15.73 -21.43 73.70
N LEU A 360 15.13 -20.72 72.74
CA LEU A 360 14.15 -21.32 71.82
C LEU A 360 14.70 -22.48 70.98
N ARG A 361 15.95 -22.40 70.52
CA ARG A 361 16.60 -23.47 69.75
C ARG A 361 16.89 -24.68 70.62
N GLU A 362 17.28 -24.46 71.87
CA GLU A 362 17.52 -25.51 72.86
C GLU A 362 16.21 -26.19 73.24
N THR A 363 15.16 -25.43 73.60
CA THR A 363 13.82 -25.98 73.88
C THR A 363 13.29 -26.75 72.68
N ARG A 364 13.49 -26.26 71.45
CA ARG A 364 13.08 -26.99 70.23
C ARG A 364 13.87 -28.27 70.03
N ARG A 365 15.18 -28.28 70.32
CA ARG A 365 16.01 -29.49 70.24
C ARG A 365 15.59 -30.50 71.28
N ASP A 366 15.27 -30.08 72.50
CA ASP A 366 14.85 -30.97 73.57
C ASP A 366 13.44 -31.53 73.35
N VAL A 367 12.50 -30.70 72.87
CA VAL A 367 11.18 -31.18 72.41
C VAL A 367 11.33 -32.15 71.24
N ARG A 368 12.23 -31.87 70.28
CA ARG A 368 12.46 -32.78 69.15
C ARG A 368 13.11 -34.08 69.60
N ARG A 369 14.05 -34.06 70.55
CA ARG A 369 14.64 -35.27 71.13
C ARG A 369 13.60 -36.08 71.89
N ALA A 370 12.75 -35.44 72.69
CA ALA A 370 11.69 -36.10 73.45
C ALA A 370 10.63 -36.75 72.55
N LEU A 371 10.29 -36.12 71.41
CA LEU A 371 9.27 -36.64 70.49
C LEU A 371 9.79 -37.62 69.44
N PHE A 372 11.04 -37.49 68.98
CA PHE A 372 11.55 -38.22 67.81
C PHE A 372 12.76 -39.11 68.08
N GLY A 373 13.28 -39.17 69.32
CA GLY A 373 14.46 -39.96 69.67
C GLY A 373 15.77 -39.38 69.10
N GLU A 374 16.91 -39.95 69.50
CA GLU A 374 18.23 -39.44 69.11
C GLU A 374 18.56 -39.68 67.61
N PRO A 375 19.03 -38.65 66.87
CA PRO A 375 19.50 -38.82 65.51
C PRO A 375 20.91 -39.45 65.44
N ARG A 376 21.06 -40.49 64.60
CA ARG A 376 22.34 -41.16 64.26
C ARG A 376 23.39 -40.19 63.72
N ARG A 377 24.60 -40.18 64.31
CA ARG A 377 25.80 -39.45 63.84
C ARG A 377 26.22 -39.93 62.44
N GLN A 378 26.27 -39.03 61.45
CA GLN A 378 26.87 -39.30 60.14
C GLN A 378 28.31 -38.79 60.09
N ALA A 379 29.19 -39.65 59.58
CA ALA A 379 30.63 -39.44 59.38
C ALA A 379 30.91 -38.44 58.23
N GLY A 380 31.97 -37.65 58.39
CA GLY A 380 32.35 -36.56 57.49
C GLY A 380 32.77 -37.02 56.09
N VAL A 381 32.40 -36.25 55.07
CA VAL A 381 32.83 -36.41 53.68
C VAL A 381 33.45 -35.10 53.22
N ASP A 382 34.72 -35.18 52.80
CA ASP A 382 35.55 -34.08 52.28
C ASP A 382 34.99 -33.46 51.00
N ARG A 383 35.00 -32.13 50.95
CA ARG A 383 34.47 -31.32 49.85
C ARG A 383 35.62 -30.82 48.96
N ARG A 384 35.62 -31.23 47.69
CA ARG A 384 36.56 -30.82 46.61
C ARG A 384 36.37 -29.34 46.22
N GLU A 385 37.47 -28.57 46.18
CA GLU A 385 37.58 -27.25 45.52
C GLU A 385 38.26 -27.38 44.14
N PRO A 386 37.90 -26.56 43.12
CA PRO A 386 38.59 -26.50 41.83
C PRO A 386 39.71 -25.42 41.76
N PRO A 387 40.81 -25.65 41.00
CA PRO A 387 42.01 -24.79 41.02
C PRO A 387 41.94 -23.53 40.13
N ALA A 388 42.66 -22.49 40.57
CA ALA A 388 42.77 -21.15 39.96
C ALA A 388 43.69 -21.09 38.72
N ARG A 389 43.45 -20.10 37.85
CA ARG A 389 44.10 -19.88 36.54
C ARG A 389 45.15 -18.75 36.61
N ASP A 390 46.32 -18.95 36.03
CA ASP A 390 47.47 -18.03 35.99
C ASP A 390 47.32 -16.81 35.02
N PRO A 391 48.00 -15.68 35.30
CA PRO A 391 47.97 -14.45 34.48
C PRO A 391 49.00 -14.39 33.32
N ARG A 392 48.58 -13.76 32.20
CA ARG A 392 49.33 -13.57 30.93
C ARG A 392 50.43 -12.50 31.01
N THR A 393 51.58 -12.76 30.39
CA THR A 393 52.69 -11.82 30.16
C THR A 393 52.63 -11.17 28.76
N LEU A 394 53.00 -9.88 28.68
CA LEU A 394 53.18 -9.09 27.46
C LEU A 394 54.68 -8.88 27.24
N GLY A 395 55.20 -9.20 26.05
CA GLY A 395 56.59 -8.90 25.70
C GLY A 395 56.95 -9.40 24.30
N GLY A 396 56.76 -8.55 23.29
CA GLY A 396 57.17 -8.81 21.91
C GLY A 396 57.58 -7.51 21.22
N SER A 397 58.88 -7.31 21.06
CA SER A 397 59.45 -6.34 20.12
C SER A 397 60.79 -6.88 19.61
N THR A 398 60.79 -7.17 18.31
CA THR A 398 61.85 -7.69 17.46
C THR A 398 62.92 -6.62 17.17
N THR A 399 64.19 -6.95 17.38
CA THR A 399 65.34 -6.29 16.74
C THR A 399 66.20 -7.35 16.05
N VAL A 400 66.42 -7.12 14.77
CA VAL A 400 67.09 -7.99 13.80
C VAL A 400 68.60 -7.89 13.97
N LEU A 401 69.27 -9.04 14.07
CA LEU A 401 70.72 -9.19 13.91
C LEU A 401 71.13 -8.79 12.49
N THR A 402 72.15 -7.95 12.36
CA THR A 402 73.09 -8.02 11.24
C THR A 402 74.46 -8.34 11.80
N LYS A 403 75.09 -9.27 11.10
CA LYS A 403 76.30 -10.04 11.39
C LYS A 403 77.54 -9.26 10.95
N ASP A 404 78.68 -9.61 11.55
CA ASP A 404 80.04 -9.30 11.09
C ASP A 404 80.27 -9.55 9.59
#